data_AF-A0A7N0V030-F1
#
_entry.id   AF-A0A7N0V030-F1
#
_cell.length_a   1.000
_cell.length_b   1.000
_cell.length_c   1.000
_cell.angle_alpha   90.00
_cell.angle_beta   90.00
_cell.angle_gamma   90.00
#
_symmetry.space_group_name_H-M   'P 1'
#
loop_
_entity.id
_entity.type
_entity.pdbx_description
1 polymer ?
#
loop_
_entity_poly.entity_id
_entity_poly.type
_entity_poly.pdbx_seq_one_letter_code
_entity_poly.pdbx_strand_id
1 'polypeptide(L)'
;LRRAEKQYKAYYDTDAISFKKEKLPREVDLSDVFDFKSISERCDQKNELPDGVYASEFDVGFLAFCFEGGRPGFIFIPGALSVDQQCQWGRESLLNFPQPPNRTNHNVMYGPIPDLSIAAKEKKVWSTLGLQFNWSERNYNVALPHKKIPDALGQLAKRMAAPAMKISEECQPEAAVVNYLGECDTLEGHLDDMEVDWSKPFVCMRSPRSCDAVLMAGEERECFHGVHCVFTNEQYTEIDNLKSCFSHEDDACF
;
A
#
# COMPACT_ATOMS: atom_id res chain seq x y z
N LEU A 1 4.15 -15.28 -9.20
CA LEU A 1 3.72 -15.12 -7.79
C LEU A 1 4.19 -16.26 -6.87
N ARG A 2 3.69 -17.50 -6.96
CA ARG A 2 4.01 -18.58 -5.99
C ARG A 2 5.51 -18.89 -5.78
N ARG A 3 6.36 -18.70 -6.80
CA ARG A 3 7.82 -18.86 -6.67
C ARG A 3 8.45 -17.74 -5.82
N ALA A 4 8.10 -16.48 -6.13
CA ALA A 4 8.52 -15.31 -5.34
C ALA A 4 7.99 -15.39 -3.90
N GLU A 5 6.73 -15.81 -3.71
CA GLU A 5 6.17 -16.04 -2.38
C GLU A 5 7.04 -17.00 -1.56
N LYS A 6 7.44 -18.15 -2.13
CA LYS A 6 8.31 -19.11 -1.44
C LYS A 6 9.70 -18.56 -1.12
N GLN A 7 10.25 -17.72 -2.00
CA GLN A 7 11.59 -17.13 -1.83
C GLN A 7 11.60 -16.08 -0.71
N TYR A 8 10.63 -15.17 -0.70
CA TYR A 8 10.64 -14.02 0.22
C TYR A 8 9.89 -14.27 1.54
N LYS A 9 9.02 -15.28 1.62
CA LYS A 9 8.38 -15.71 2.88
C LYS A 9 9.39 -16.31 3.89
N ALA A 10 10.58 -16.69 3.42
CA ALA A 10 11.68 -17.24 4.22
C ALA A 10 12.51 -16.17 4.96
N TYR A 11 12.12 -14.88 4.91
CA TYR A 11 12.83 -13.80 5.60
C TYR A 11 12.82 -13.94 7.13
N TYR A 12 11.83 -14.63 7.70
CA TYR A 12 11.81 -14.95 9.14
C TYR A 12 11.96 -16.46 9.33
N ASP A 13 12.84 -16.83 10.28
CA ASP A 13 13.16 -18.23 10.56
C ASP A 13 11.91 -18.99 11.05
N THR A 14 11.43 -19.95 10.25
CA THR A 14 10.23 -20.74 10.58
C THR A 14 10.48 -21.79 11.68
N ASP A 15 11.73 -22.02 12.05
CA ASP A 15 12.12 -22.98 13.10
C ASP A 15 11.84 -22.46 14.53
N ALA A 16 11.43 -21.20 14.67
CA ALA A 16 10.95 -20.62 15.94
C ALA A 16 9.47 -21.00 16.23
N ILE A 17 9.13 -22.30 16.13
CA ILE A 17 7.84 -22.83 16.64
C ILE A 17 7.83 -22.84 18.19
N SER A 18 8.97 -22.63 18.85
CA SER A 18 9.00 -22.44 20.30
C SER A 18 8.62 -20.99 20.66
N PHE A 19 7.45 -20.83 21.25
CA PHE A 19 7.00 -19.63 21.97
C PHE A 19 8.08 -19.18 22.98
N LYS A 20 9.02 -18.31 22.57
CA LYS A 20 9.88 -17.43 23.40
C LYS A 20 11.14 -16.86 22.71
N LYS A 21 11.43 -17.15 21.44
CA LYS A 21 12.54 -16.51 20.73
C LYS A 21 12.04 -15.42 19.78
N GLU A 22 12.63 -14.23 19.87
CA GLU A 22 12.48 -13.17 18.86
C GLU A 22 12.82 -13.76 17.49
N LYS A 23 11.92 -13.57 16.51
CA LYS A 23 12.16 -14.01 15.13
C LYS A 23 13.27 -13.14 14.56
N LEU A 24 14.46 -13.70 14.41
CA LEU A 24 15.57 -12.97 13.82
C LEU A 24 15.37 -12.87 12.30
N PRO A 25 15.49 -11.67 11.71
CA PRO A 25 15.51 -11.50 10.27
C PRO A 25 16.68 -12.28 9.66
N ARG A 26 16.41 -13.05 8.61
CA ARG A 26 17.45 -13.70 7.81
C ARG A 26 17.83 -12.81 6.64
N GLU A 27 19.11 -12.80 6.28
CA GLU A 27 19.55 -12.17 5.03
C GLU A 27 18.88 -12.87 3.83
N VAL A 28 18.17 -12.09 3.02
CA VAL A 28 17.46 -12.56 1.83
C VAL A 28 18.04 -11.83 0.63
N ASP A 29 18.30 -12.58 -0.44
CA ASP A 29 18.76 -12.01 -1.70
C ASP A 29 17.64 -11.20 -2.36
N LEU A 30 17.86 -9.89 -2.47
CA LEU A 30 16.95 -8.92 -3.09
C LEU A 30 17.45 -8.44 -4.46
N SER A 31 18.45 -9.09 -5.05
CA SER A 31 19.02 -8.67 -6.34
C SER A 31 18.01 -8.66 -7.50
N ASP A 32 17.00 -9.53 -7.44
CA ASP A 32 15.88 -9.58 -8.39
C ASP A 32 14.74 -8.58 -8.08
N VAL A 33 14.86 -7.77 -7.02
CA VAL A 33 13.86 -6.78 -6.61
C VAL A 33 14.19 -5.42 -7.20
N PHE A 34 13.25 -4.84 -7.93
CA PHE A 34 13.38 -3.46 -8.43
C PHE A 34 13.27 -2.47 -7.27
N ASP A 35 14.37 -1.77 -6.99
CA ASP A 35 14.40 -0.60 -6.12
C ASP A 35 14.19 0.68 -6.95
N PHE A 36 12.93 1.09 -7.06
CA PHE A 36 12.54 2.27 -7.83
C PHE A 36 13.07 3.60 -7.27
N LYS A 37 13.43 3.66 -5.98
CA LYS A 37 14.09 4.85 -5.42
C LYS A 37 15.50 4.97 -5.98
N SER A 38 16.29 3.89 -5.90
CA SER A 38 17.63 3.84 -6.51
C SER A 38 17.59 4.01 -8.04
N ILE A 39 16.52 3.57 -8.71
CA ILE A 39 16.33 3.81 -10.15
C ILE A 39 16.06 5.30 -10.41
N SER A 40 15.19 5.95 -9.62
CA SER A 40 14.90 7.38 -9.77
C SER A 40 16.14 8.24 -9.58
N GLU A 41 16.93 7.98 -8.54
CA GLU A 41 18.16 8.74 -8.28
C GLU A 41 19.19 8.60 -9.41
N ARG A 42 19.28 7.41 -10.04
CA ARG A 42 20.16 7.17 -11.20
C ARG A 42 19.63 7.82 -12.48
N CYS A 43 18.33 7.82 -12.68
CA CYS A 43 17.67 8.51 -13.80
C CYS A 43 18.01 10.01 -13.75
N ASP A 44 17.88 10.63 -12.58
CA ASP A 44 18.17 12.07 -12.41
C ASP A 44 19.65 12.40 -12.63
N GLN A 45 20.56 11.53 -12.19
CA GLN A 45 22.01 11.80 -12.23
C GLN A 45 22.67 11.44 -13.56
N LYS A 46 22.21 10.37 -14.21
CA LYS A 46 22.91 9.75 -15.35
C LYS A 46 22.02 9.45 -16.55
N ASN A 47 20.71 9.67 -16.44
CA ASN A 47 19.72 9.28 -17.44
C ASN A 47 19.81 7.78 -17.80
N GLU A 48 20.15 6.95 -16.81
CA GLU A 48 20.27 5.49 -16.93
C GLU A 48 19.06 4.82 -16.29
N LEU A 49 18.38 3.96 -17.06
CA LEU A 49 17.29 3.10 -16.59
C LEU A 49 17.65 1.63 -16.83
N PRO A 50 17.17 0.70 -15.99
CA PRO A 50 17.32 -0.74 -16.25
C PRO A 50 16.66 -1.15 -17.56
N ASP A 51 17.18 -2.21 -18.19
CA ASP A 51 16.58 -2.78 -19.40
C ASP A 51 15.11 -3.14 -19.18
N GLY A 52 14.26 -2.69 -20.10
CA GLY A 52 12.81 -2.91 -20.05
C GLY A 52 12.07 -2.04 -19.03
N VAL A 53 12.69 -1.00 -18.47
CA VAL A 53 12.04 0.03 -17.66
C VAL A 53 12.10 1.36 -18.40
N TYR A 54 10.96 2.05 -18.50
CA TYR A 54 10.91 3.42 -18.99
C TYR A 54 10.26 4.34 -17.97
N ALA A 55 10.64 5.62 -18.02
CA ALA A 55 10.12 6.65 -17.15
C ALA A 55 9.23 7.63 -17.94
N SER A 56 8.14 8.08 -17.33
CA SER A 56 7.21 9.05 -17.89
C SER A 56 6.83 10.08 -16.84
N GLU A 57 7.06 11.35 -17.14
CA GLU A 57 6.54 12.45 -16.31
C GLU A 57 5.04 12.61 -16.59
N PHE A 58 4.22 12.70 -15.54
CA PHE A 58 2.77 12.85 -15.66
C PHE A 58 2.22 14.06 -14.91
N ASP A 59 2.97 14.55 -13.92
CA ASP A 59 2.75 15.80 -13.21
C ASP A 59 4.12 16.41 -12.92
N VAL A 60 4.18 17.73 -12.78
CA VAL A 60 5.44 18.47 -12.66
C VAL A 60 6.22 17.95 -11.44
N GLY A 61 7.39 17.37 -11.69
CA GLY A 61 8.25 16.81 -10.65
C GLY A 61 7.84 15.42 -10.14
N PHE A 62 6.90 14.74 -10.82
CA PHE A 62 6.54 13.35 -10.54
C PHE A 62 6.87 12.44 -11.72
N LEU A 63 7.76 11.48 -11.46
CA LEU A 63 8.19 10.49 -12.42
C LEU A 63 7.49 9.15 -12.16
N ALA A 64 6.81 8.63 -13.17
CA ALA A 64 6.22 7.31 -13.15
C ALA A 64 7.11 6.31 -13.90
N PHE A 65 7.33 5.14 -13.32
CA PHE A 65 8.12 4.05 -13.91
C PHE A 65 7.21 2.92 -14.36
N CYS A 66 7.45 2.43 -15.56
CA CYS A 66 6.66 1.42 -16.24
C CYS A 66 7.58 0.37 -16.86
N PHE A 67 7.05 -0.79 -17.21
CA PHE A 67 7.79 -1.84 -17.89
C PHE A 67 7.49 -1.87 -19.39
N GLU A 68 8.54 -1.97 -20.21
CA GLU A 68 8.43 -2.16 -21.66
C GLU A 68 7.92 -3.57 -22.01
N GLY A 69 7.17 -3.68 -23.11
CA GLY A 69 7.01 -4.95 -23.84
C GLY A 69 6.27 -6.10 -23.15
N GLY A 70 5.62 -5.91 -22.01
CA GLY A 70 4.89 -7.02 -21.38
C GLY A 70 4.01 -6.74 -20.17
N ARG A 71 3.87 -5.47 -19.73
CA ARG A 71 3.01 -5.10 -18.60
C ARG A 71 2.28 -3.76 -18.82
N PRO A 72 1.46 -3.64 -19.89
CA PRO A 72 0.72 -2.41 -20.14
C PRO A 72 -0.26 -2.12 -19.00
N GLY A 73 -0.08 -0.98 -18.33
CA GLY A 73 -0.94 -0.52 -17.24
C GLY A 73 -0.40 -0.70 -15.83
N PHE A 74 0.80 -1.27 -15.66
CA PHE A 74 1.54 -1.22 -14.39
C PHE A 74 2.32 0.09 -14.31
N ILE A 75 2.09 0.85 -13.24
CA ILE A 75 2.76 2.13 -13.02
C ILE A 75 3.26 2.19 -11.58
N PHE A 76 4.53 2.53 -11.40
CA PHE A 76 5.13 2.76 -10.09
C PHE A 76 5.56 4.21 -9.95
N ILE A 77 5.18 4.86 -8.85
CA ILE A 77 5.50 6.26 -8.56
C ILE A 77 6.28 6.30 -7.24
N PRO A 78 7.62 6.39 -7.27
CA PRO A 78 8.41 6.46 -6.05
C PRO A 78 8.17 7.80 -5.34
N GLY A 79 8.07 7.78 -4.01
CA GLY A 79 7.88 9.02 -3.24
C GLY A 79 6.63 9.81 -3.62
N ALA A 80 5.57 9.12 -4.04
CA ALA A 80 4.28 9.69 -4.42
C ALA A 80 3.65 10.61 -3.37
N LEU A 81 4.01 10.46 -2.08
CA LEU A 81 3.49 11.28 -0.99
C LEU A 81 4.56 12.22 -0.44
N SER A 82 4.23 13.50 -0.27
CA SER A 82 5.07 14.43 0.49
C SER A 82 5.12 14.04 1.98
N VAL A 83 6.14 14.49 2.71
CA VAL A 83 6.27 14.24 4.16
C VAL A 83 5.00 14.66 4.92
N ASP A 84 4.42 15.81 4.58
CA ASP A 84 3.17 16.28 5.20
C ASP A 84 1.99 15.34 4.91
N GLN A 85 1.86 14.87 3.66
CA GLN A 85 0.83 13.90 3.28
C GLN A 85 1.03 12.56 3.98
N GLN A 86 2.27 12.10 4.12
CA GLN A 86 2.59 10.87 4.85
C GLN A 86 2.16 10.98 6.30
N CYS A 87 2.48 12.09 6.97
CA CYS A 87 2.08 12.36 8.35
C CYS A 87 0.57 12.44 8.48
N GLN A 88 -0.08 13.20 7.60
CA GLN A 88 -1.53 13.35 7.60
C GLN A 88 -2.22 12.00 7.44
N TRP A 89 -1.88 11.24 6.39
CA TRP A 89 -2.53 9.95 6.12
C TRP A 89 -2.13 8.87 7.10
N GLY A 90 -0.92 8.93 7.66
CA GLY A 90 -0.51 8.08 8.79
C GLY A 90 -1.41 8.28 9.99
N ARG A 91 -1.61 9.55 10.42
CA ARG A 91 -2.52 9.91 11.52
C ARG A 91 -3.97 9.52 11.24
N GLU A 92 -4.51 9.91 10.10
CA GLU A 92 -5.88 9.58 9.70
C GLU A 92 -6.09 8.06 9.66
N SER A 93 -5.11 7.30 9.17
CA SER A 93 -5.19 5.85 9.10
C SER A 93 -5.25 5.18 10.47
N LEU A 94 -4.59 5.74 11.48
CA LEU A 94 -4.55 5.15 12.81
C LEU A 94 -5.71 5.64 13.70
N LEU A 95 -6.10 6.90 13.57
CA LEU A 95 -7.06 7.53 14.47
C LEU A 95 -8.50 7.47 13.93
N ASN A 96 -8.71 7.76 12.65
CA ASN A 96 -10.03 8.04 12.09
C ASN A 96 -10.57 6.92 11.21
N PHE A 97 -9.74 6.33 10.34
CA PHE A 97 -10.16 5.27 9.41
C PHE A 97 -10.73 4.02 10.08
N PRO A 98 -10.23 3.53 11.23
CA PRO A 98 -10.82 2.35 11.89
C PRO A 98 -12.12 2.64 12.65
N GLN A 99 -12.52 3.91 12.78
CA GLN A 99 -13.67 4.33 13.58
C GLN A 99 -14.99 4.13 12.83
N PRO A 100 -16.08 3.77 13.52
CA PRO A 100 -17.41 3.71 12.91
C PRO A 100 -17.79 5.01 12.16
N PRO A 101 -18.53 4.91 11.05
CA PRO A 101 -19.18 3.72 10.50
C PRO A 101 -18.26 2.84 9.64
N ASN A 102 -16.98 3.18 9.49
CA ASN A 102 -16.04 2.33 8.76
C ASN A 102 -15.90 0.98 9.47
N ARG A 103 -15.82 -0.10 8.69
CA ARG A 103 -15.69 -1.44 9.24
C ARG A 103 -14.23 -1.85 9.30
N THR A 104 -13.89 -2.59 10.34
CA THR A 104 -12.64 -3.32 10.48
C THR A 104 -12.95 -4.79 10.70
N ASN A 105 -12.01 -5.70 10.41
CA ASN A 105 -12.18 -7.12 10.78
C ASN A 105 -12.45 -7.32 12.27
N HIS A 106 -11.98 -6.39 13.12
CA HIS A 106 -12.22 -6.44 14.56
C HIS A 106 -13.60 -5.91 14.96
N ASN A 107 -14.04 -4.75 14.45
CA ASN A 107 -15.37 -4.23 14.78
C ASN A 107 -16.48 -5.18 14.31
N VAL A 108 -16.25 -5.89 13.20
CA VAL A 108 -17.20 -6.87 12.65
C VAL A 108 -17.31 -8.13 13.53
N MET A 109 -16.22 -8.55 14.19
CA MET A 109 -16.16 -9.84 14.90
C MET A 109 -16.05 -9.73 16.43
N TYR A 110 -15.45 -8.66 16.93
CA TYR A 110 -14.95 -8.51 18.32
C TYR A 110 -15.32 -7.18 18.98
N GLY A 111 -15.86 -6.19 18.25
CA GLY A 111 -16.21 -4.86 18.77
C GLY A 111 -15.08 -3.83 18.61
N PRO A 112 -15.21 -2.63 19.24
CA PRO A 112 -14.25 -1.53 19.09
C PRO A 112 -12.81 -1.95 19.41
N ILE A 113 -11.85 -1.47 18.62
CA ILE A 113 -10.42 -1.70 18.87
C ILE A 113 -9.91 -0.63 19.86
N PRO A 114 -9.47 -1.00 21.08
CA PRO A 114 -8.97 -0.02 22.06
C PRO A 114 -7.64 0.61 21.67
N ASP A 115 -6.78 -0.15 20.98
CA ASP A 115 -5.47 0.30 20.49
C ASP A 115 -5.14 -0.41 19.17
N LEU A 116 -5.20 0.34 18.06
CA LEU A 116 -4.93 -0.19 16.72
C LEU A 116 -3.45 -0.56 16.54
N SER A 117 -2.54 0.13 17.23
CA SER A 117 -1.09 -0.12 17.11
C SER A 117 -0.73 -1.50 17.67
N ILE A 118 -1.35 -1.87 18.81
CA ILE A 118 -1.19 -3.19 19.42
C ILE A 118 -1.88 -4.24 18.55
N ALA A 119 -3.13 -3.97 18.12
CA ALA A 119 -3.88 -4.90 17.30
C ALA A 119 -3.16 -5.24 15.97
N ALA A 120 -2.54 -4.25 15.32
CA ALA A 120 -1.77 -4.43 14.09
C ALA A 120 -0.46 -5.20 14.28
N LYS A 121 0.14 -5.17 15.48
CA LYS A 121 1.33 -5.98 15.80
C LYS A 121 0.99 -7.45 16.04
N GLU A 122 -0.20 -7.72 16.60
CA GLU A 122 -0.60 -9.07 16.98
C GLU A 122 -1.38 -9.80 15.88
N LYS A 123 -2.06 -9.07 14.99
CA LYS A 123 -2.97 -9.62 13.98
C LYS A 123 -2.98 -8.74 12.72
N LYS A 124 -3.31 -9.36 11.59
CA LYS A 124 -3.68 -8.61 10.38
C LYS A 124 -4.95 -7.80 10.66
N VAL A 125 -4.85 -6.48 10.55
CA VAL A 125 -6.00 -5.58 10.68
C VAL A 125 -6.25 -4.90 9.33
N TRP A 126 -7.53 -4.67 9.01
CA TRP A 126 -7.90 -3.79 7.92
C TRP A 126 -9.04 -2.88 8.31
N SER A 127 -9.15 -1.74 7.63
CA SER A 127 -10.32 -0.85 7.68
C SER A 127 -10.82 -0.54 6.26
N THR A 128 -12.08 -0.14 6.14
CA THR A 128 -12.75 0.15 4.85
C THR A 128 -13.27 1.59 4.83
N LEU A 129 -13.00 2.32 3.76
CA LEU A 129 -13.51 3.68 3.53
C LEU A 129 -14.41 3.69 2.30
N GLY A 130 -15.42 4.56 2.27
CA GLY A 130 -16.36 4.58 1.16
C GLY A 130 -17.25 3.34 1.15
N LEU A 131 -17.57 2.82 -0.04
CA LEU A 131 -18.39 1.62 -0.21
C LEU A 131 -17.78 0.44 0.54
N GLN A 132 -18.62 -0.25 1.32
CA GLN A 132 -18.17 -1.30 2.22
C GLN A 132 -18.10 -2.63 1.48
N PHE A 133 -16.93 -3.26 1.50
CA PHE A 133 -16.76 -4.60 0.97
C PHE A 133 -17.29 -5.64 1.96
N ASN A 134 -18.15 -6.54 1.49
CA ASN A 134 -18.60 -7.69 2.24
C ASN A 134 -17.76 -8.92 1.84
N TRP A 135 -16.83 -9.29 2.71
CA TRP A 135 -15.94 -10.44 2.49
C TRP A 135 -16.66 -11.78 2.40
N SER A 136 -17.81 -11.94 3.08
CA SER A 136 -18.57 -13.21 3.04
C SER A 136 -19.31 -13.40 1.73
N GLU A 137 -19.88 -12.31 1.19
CA GLU A 137 -20.57 -12.32 -0.11
C GLU A 137 -19.63 -12.04 -1.28
N ARG A 138 -18.38 -11.64 -0.97
CA ARG A 138 -17.37 -11.20 -1.92
C ARG A 138 -17.93 -10.15 -2.87
N ASN A 139 -18.52 -9.07 -2.33
CA ASN A 139 -19.09 -7.99 -3.13
C ASN A 139 -19.21 -6.70 -2.32
N TYR A 140 -19.33 -5.55 -2.98
CA TYR A 140 -19.65 -4.29 -2.35
C TYR A 140 -21.12 -4.23 -1.95
N ASN A 141 -21.39 -3.80 -0.72
CA ASN A 141 -22.75 -3.65 -0.21
C ASN A 141 -23.06 -2.18 0.06
N VAL A 142 -23.77 -1.56 -0.88
CA VAL A 142 -24.17 -0.15 -0.83
C VAL A 142 -25.17 0.18 0.28
N ALA A 143 -25.85 -0.83 0.84
CA ALA A 143 -26.79 -0.66 1.94
C ALA A 143 -26.11 -0.59 3.32
N LEU A 144 -24.84 -0.99 3.42
CA LEU A 144 -24.10 -0.86 4.67
C LEU A 144 -23.78 0.63 4.94
N PRO A 145 -23.92 1.10 6.19
CA PRO A 145 -23.54 2.46 6.55
C PRO A 145 -22.07 2.73 6.25
N HIS A 146 -21.78 3.87 5.62
CA HIS A 146 -20.41 4.30 5.34
C HIS A 146 -20.29 5.81 5.24
N LYS A 147 -19.06 6.31 5.43
CA LYS A 147 -18.67 7.67 5.09
C LYS A 147 -18.06 7.67 3.69
N LYS A 148 -18.17 8.81 3.00
CA LYS A 148 -17.39 9.04 1.79
C LYS A 148 -15.90 8.99 2.12
N ILE A 149 -15.09 8.61 1.14
CA ILE A 149 -13.65 8.78 1.21
C ILE A 149 -13.36 10.28 1.43
N PRO A 150 -12.46 10.66 2.35
CA PRO A 150 -12.10 12.06 2.56
C PRO A 150 -11.72 12.74 1.25
N ASP A 151 -12.28 13.92 0.97
CA ASP A 151 -12.12 14.59 -0.33
C ASP A 151 -10.65 14.78 -0.72
N ALA A 152 -9.79 15.14 0.24
CA ALA A 152 -8.36 15.30 0.02
C ALA A 152 -7.67 13.97 -0.34
N LEU A 153 -8.09 12.84 0.25
CA LEU A 153 -7.60 11.51 -0.10
C LEU A 153 -8.11 11.10 -1.49
N GLY A 154 -9.37 11.41 -1.79
CA GLY A 154 -9.96 11.18 -3.10
C GLY A 154 -9.24 11.94 -4.21
N GLN A 155 -8.93 13.22 -3.99
CA GLN A 155 -8.15 14.05 -4.94
C GLN A 155 -6.73 13.53 -5.12
N LEU A 156 -6.10 13.06 -4.04
CA LEU A 156 -4.78 12.44 -4.11
C LEU A 156 -4.82 11.16 -4.97
N ALA A 157 -5.77 10.26 -4.71
CA ALA A 157 -5.94 9.04 -5.49
C ALA A 157 -6.23 9.34 -6.98
N LYS A 158 -7.05 10.37 -7.26
CA LYS A 158 -7.31 10.87 -8.62
C LYS A 158 -6.04 11.34 -9.33
N ARG A 159 -5.20 12.12 -8.64
CA ARG A 159 -3.93 12.60 -9.19
C ARG A 159 -2.99 11.44 -9.50
N MET A 160 -2.88 10.48 -8.58
CA MET A 160 -2.05 9.29 -8.80
C MET A 160 -2.58 8.44 -9.95
N ALA A 161 -3.91 8.36 -10.14
CA ALA A 161 -4.55 7.63 -11.23
C ALA A 161 -4.37 8.28 -12.61
N ALA A 162 -4.14 9.60 -12.67
CA ALA A 162 -4.02 10.36 -13.92
C ALA A 162 -3.15 9.71 -15.03
N PRO A 163 -1.93 9.21 -14.77
CA PRO A 163 -1.09 8.58 -15.80
C PRO A 163 -1.71 7.31 -16.41
N ALA A 164 -2.64 6.65 -15.72
CA ALA A 164 -3.36 5.47 -16.21
C ALA A 164 -4.70 5.82 -16.88
N MET A 165 -5.14 7.08 -16.84
CA MET A 165 -6.44 7.53 -17.34
C MET A 165 -6.33 8.12 -18.75
N LYS A 166 -7.39 7.97 -19.54
CA LYS A 166 -7.54 8.73 -20.79
C LYS A 166 -7.85 10.20 -20.46
N ILE A 167 -7.42 11.12 -21.32
CA ILE A 167 -7.59 12.58 -21.14
C ILE A 167 -9.06 13.00 -20.87
N SER A 168 -10.03 12.28 -21.43
CA SER A 168 -11.47 12.58 -21.27
C SER A 168 -12.14 11.85 -20.11
N GLU A 169 -11.39 11.07 -19.32
CA GLU A 169 -11.92 10.26 -18.24
C GLU A 169 -11.29 10.66 -16.90
N GLU A 170 -12.09 10.57 -15.85
CA GLU A 170 -11.61 10.74 -14.48
C GLU A 170 -11.82 9.41 -13.72
N CYS A 171 -10.88 9.06 -12.84
CA CYS A 171 -11.10 8.02 -11.85
C CYS A 171 -11.89 8.63 -10.69
N GLN A 172 -12.91 7.95 -10.19
CA GLN A 172 -13.61 8.38 -8.98
C GLN A 172 -13.43 7.30 -7.91
N PRO A 173 -12.62 7.56 -6.86
CA PRO A 173 -12.46 6.58 -5.79
C PRO A 173 -13.74 6.51 -4.97
N GLU A 174 -14.38 5.34 -4.98
CA GLU A 174 -15.65 5.09 -4.26
C GLU A 174 -15.46 4.14 -3.07
N ALA A 175 -14.44 3.29 -3.12
CA ALA A 175 -14.07 2.37 -2.06
C ALA A 175 -12.56 2.40 -1.83
N ALA A 176 -12.14 2.18 -0.59
CA ALA A 176 -10.74 1.93 -0.26
C ALA A 176 -10.63 0.92 0.88
N VAL A 177 -9.59 0.09 0.81
CA VAL A 177 -9.19 -0.82 1.89
C VAL A 177 -7.84 -0.37 2.42
N VAL A 178 -7.77 -0.18 3.74
CA VAL A 178 -6.53 0.18 4.44
C VAL A 178 -6.05 -1.05 5.18
N ASN A 179 -4.92 -1.59 4.75
CA ASN A 179 -4.30 -2.76 5.38
C ASN A 179 -3.20 -2.31 6.35
N TYR A 180 -3.28 -2.74 7.60
CA TYR A 180 -2.25 -2.50 8.61
C TYR A 180 -1.38 -3.75 8.70
N LEU A 181 -0.15 -3.66 8.19
CA LEU A 181 0.79 -4.79 8.11
C LEU A 181 1.95 -4.58 9.08
N GLY A 182 2.07 -5.50 10.04
CA GLY A 182 3.15 -5.57 10.99
C GLY A 182 4.39 -6.32 10.48
N GLU A 183 5.35 -6.49 11.38
CA GLU A 183 6.53 -7.33 11.15
C GLU A 183 6.09 -8.79 10.96
N CYS A 184 6.61 -9.48 9.94
CA CYS A 184 6.17 -10.82 9.51
C CYS A 184 4.79 -10.92 8.83
N ASP A 185 4.05 -9.82 8.66
CA ASP A 185 2.78 -9.90 7.94
C ASP A 185 2.97 -10.12 6.45
N THR A 186 1.96 -10.78 5.87
CA THR A 186 1.88 -11.08 4.44
C THR A 186 0.48 -10.79 3.94
N LEU A 187 0.37 -10.33 2.70
CA LEU A 187 -0.87 -10.31 1.94
C LEU A 187 -0.73 -11.36 0.84
N GLU A 188 -1.53 -12.43 0.94
CA GLU A 188 -1.48 -13.53 -0.01
C GLU A 188 -1.85 -13.08 -1.43
N GLY A 189 -1.43 -13.88 -2.41
CA GLY A 189 -1.73 -13.60 -3.80
C GLY A 189 -3.23 -13.59 -4.08
N HIS A 190 -3.77 -12.45 -4.51
CA HIS A 190 -5.18 -12.27 -4.83
C HIS A 190 -5.37 -11.44 -6.10
N LEU A 191 -6.62 -11.40 -6.57
CA LEU A 191 -7.10 -10.54 -7.64
C LEU A 191 -8.12 -9.56 -7.06
N ASP A 192 -8.05 -8.31 -7.52
CA ASP A 192 -9.03 -7.27 -7.24
C ASP A 192 -10.03 -7.19 -8.40
N ASP A 193 -11.04 -8.06 -8.35
CA ASP A 193 -11.95 -8.37 -9.45
C ASP A 193 -13.42 -8.04 -9.15
N MET A 194 -13.68 -7.26 -8.09
CA MET A 194 -15.04 -7.05 -7.55
C MET A 194 -15.65 -5.70 -7.91
N GLU A 195 -14.88 -4.78 -8.47
CA GLU A 195 -15.39 -3.55 -9.06
C GLU A 195 -16.16 -3.84 -10.36
N VAL A 196 -17.21 -3.06 -10.60
CA VAL A 196 -18.03 -3.18 -11.82
C VAL A 196 -17.31 -2.60 -13.03
N ASP A 197 -16.61 -1.48 -12.86
CA ASP A 197 -15.88 -0.79 -13.92
C ASP A 197 -14.39 -1.16 -13.89
N TRP A 198 -13.99 -2.03 -14.82
CA TRP A 198 -12.62 -2.50 -14.99
C TRP A 198 -11.75 -1.54 -15.80
N SER A 199 -12.34 -0.50 -16.40
CA SER A 199 -11.57 0.51 -17.15
C SER A 199 -10.76 1.44 -16.24
N LYS A 200 -11.13 1.54 -14.96
CA LYS A 200 -10.46 2.40 -13.98
C LYS A 200 -9.28 1.67 -13.34
N PRO A 201 -8.18 2.35 -13.01
CA PRO A 201 -7.10 1.74 -12.24
C PRO A 201 -7.50 1.55 -10.78
N PHE A 202 -6.80 0.68 -10.07
CA PHE A 202 -6.69 0.79 -8.61
C PHE A 202 -5.35 1.42 -8.23
N VAL A 203 -5.35 2.14 -7.11
CA VAL A 203 -4.20 2.87 -6.59
C VAL A 203 -3.85 2.31 -5.21
N CYS A 204 -2.68 1.72 -5.07
CA CYS A 204 -2.12 1.30 -3.80
C CYS A 204 -1.10 2.32 -3.34
N MET A 205 -1.28 2.88 -2.14
CA MET A 205 -0.32 3.81 -1.54
C MET A 205 0.25 3.19 -0.27
N ARG A 206 1.56 3.29 -0.08
CA ARG A 206 2.22 2.82 1.14
C ARG A 206 2.61 4.01 2.02
N SER A 207 2.00 4.10 3.20
CA SER A 207 2.34 5.10 4.22
C SER A 207 2.61 4.40 5.57
N PRO A 208 3.51 4.90 6.42
CA PRO A 208 4.33 6.11 6.25
C PRO A 208 5.78 5.81 5.81
N ARG A 209 6.12 4.58 5.37
CA ARG A 209 7.52 4.20 5.13
C ARG A 209 8.07 4.62 3.78
N SER A 210 7.74 3.89 2.71
CA SER A 210 8.37 4.11 1.40
C SER A 210 7.65 5.15 0.55
N CYS A 211 6.38 5.43 0.87
CA CYS A 211 5.66 6.59 0.34
C CYS A 211 5.40 6.52 -1.16
N ASP A 212 5.51 5.31 -1.71
CA ASP A 212 5.30 5.00 -3.10
C ASP A 212 3.82 4.78 -3.38
N ALA A 213 3.44 5.00 -4.64
CA ALA A 213 2.18 4.54 -5.19
C ALA A 213 2.43 3.51 -6.29
N VAL A 214 1.61 2.46 -6.30
CA VAL A 214 1.53 1.46 -7.37
C VAL A 214 0.14 1.54 -7.97
N LEU A 215 0.08 1.52 -9.29
CA LEU A 215 -1.17 1.46 -10.03
C LEU A 215 -1.18 0.25 -10.95
N MET A 216 -2.35 -0.35 -11.05
CA MET A 216 -2.62 -1.38 -12.05
C MET A 216 -3.89 -1.00 -12.82
N ALA A 217 -3.75 -0.93 -14.13
CA ALA A 217 -4.77 -0.53 -15.09
C ALA A 217 -4.80 -1.53 -16.26
N GLY A 218 -5.90 -1.55 -17.01
CA GLY A 218 -6.00 -2.43 -18.19
C GLY A 218 -5.71 -3.89 -17.86
N GLU A 219 -4.87 -4.53 -18.66
CA GLU A 219 -4.51 -5.96 -18.50
C GLU A 219 -3.84 -6.25 -17.14
N GLU A 220 -3.13 -5.29 -16.55
CA GLU A 220 -2.49 -5.47 -15.25
C GLU A 220 -3.50 -5.57 -14.09
N ARG A 221 -4.77 -5.21 -14.29
CA ARG A 221 -5.82 -5.50 -13.30
C ARG A 221 -6.12 -6.98 -13.15
N GLU A 222 -5.80 -7.78 -14.17
CA GLU A 222 -6.00 -9.24 -14.17
C GLU A 222 -4.81 -9.98 -13.52
N CYS A 223 -3.79 -9.25 -13.06
CA CYS A 223 -2.60 -9.83 -12.46
C CYS A 223 -2.80 -10.14 -10.97
N PHE A 224 -2.46 -11.37 -10.59
CA PHE A 224 -2.34 -11.73 -9.17
C PHE A 224 -1.20 -10.95 -8.52
N HIS A 225 -1.48 -10.35 -7.38
CA HIS A 225 -0.52 -9.56 -6.62
C HIS A 225 -0.68 -9.80 -5.11
N GLY A 226 0.32 -9.37 -4.34
CA GLY A 226 0.35 -9.56 -2.88
C GLY A 226 1.62 -8.96 -2.26
N VAL A 227 1.68 -8.96 -0.93
CA VAL A 227 2.81 -8.47 -0.14
C VAL A 227 3.44 -9.66 0.57
N HIS A 228 4.61 -10.10 0.11
CA HIS A 228 5.22 -11.33 0.62
C HIS A 228 6.10 -11.15 1.86
N CYS A 229 6.59 -9.93 2.09
CA CYS A 229 7.40 -9.62 3.24
C CYS A 229 7.34 -8.11 3.54
N VAL A 230 7.32 -7.75 4.82
CA VAL A 230 7.46 -6.37 5.30
C VAL A 230 8.80 -6.27 6.03
N PHE A 231 9.74 -5.55 5.42
CA PHE A 231 11.04 -5.27 6.03
C PHE A 231 10.91 -4.14 7.06
N THR A 232 11.42 -4.38 8.27
CA THR A 232 11.32 -3.49 9.44
C THR A 232 12.69 -3.10 10.02
N ASN A 233 13.78 -3.68 9.52
CA ASN A 233 15.12 -3.38 10.00
C ASN A 233 15.48 -1.91 9.75
N GLU A 234 16.33 -1.33 10.62
CA GLU A 234 16.81 0.07 10.52
C GLU A 234 17.38 0.41 9.14
N GLN A 235 18.00 -0.57 8.47
CA GLN A 235 18.57 -0.41 7.12
C GLN A 235 17.52 -0.09 6.04
N TYR A 236 16.24 -0.48 6.23
CA TYR A 236 15.17 -0.33 5.24
C TYR A 236 14.01 0.54 5.74
N THR A 237 14.12 1.10 6.95
CA THR A 237 13.07 1.93 7.56
C THR A 237 13.36 3.40 7.34
N GLU A 238 12.78 3.95 6.27
CA GLU A 238 12.91 5.37 5.91
C GLU A 238 11.95 6.27 6.70
N ILE A 239 11.94 6.15 8.03
CA ILE A 239 11.04 6.93 8.90
C ILE A 239 11.73 8.10 9.59
N ASP A 240 13.03 8.30 9.37
CA ASP A 240 13.82 9.32 10.08
C ASP A 240 13.27 10.74 9.89
N ASN A 241 12.83 11.07 8.67
CA ASN A 241 12.23 12.36 8.36
C ASN A 241 10.87 12.57 9.06
N LEU A 242 10.20 11.48 9.43
CA LEU A 242 8.88 11.49 10.06
C LEU A 242 8.97 11.52 11.59
N LYS A 243 10.08 11.07 12.19
CA LYS A 243 10.29 11.08 13.65
C LYS A 243 10.06 12.47 14.26
N SER A 244 10.45 13.52 13.54
CA SER A 244 10.22 14.91 13.98
C SER A 244 8.73 15.29 13.97
N CYS A 245 7.98 14.75 13.00
CA CYS A 245 6.57 15.07 12.79
C CYS A 245 5.66 14.38 13.81
N PHE A 246 6.06 13.26 14.41
CA PHE A 246 5.31 12.50 15.43
C PHE A 246 5.85 12.72 16.86
N SER A 247 6.47 13.86 17.13
CA SER A 247 7.11 14.15 18.43
C SER A 247 6.20 14.82 19.46
N HIS A 248 4.92 15.05 19.14
CA HIS A 248 3.97 15.73 20.03
C HIS A 248 3.37 14.76 21.07
N GLU A 249 2.94 15.25 22.23
CA GLU A 249 2.34 14.40 23.29
C GLU A 249 1.07 13.65 22.82
N ASP A 250 0.33 14.22 21.85
CA ASP A 250 -0.83 13.58 21.22
C ASP A 250 -0.45 12.44 20.26
N ASP A 251 0.83 12.35 19.89
CA ASP A 251 1.37 11.32 19.02
C ASP A 251 1.98 10.13 19.80
N ALA A 252 1.79 10.05 21.13
CA ALA A 252 2.35 8.97 21.96
C ALA A 252 1.87 7.54 21.61
N CYS A 253 0.88 7.42 20.71
CA CYS A 253 0.36 6.16 20.17
C CYS A 253 0.95 5.74 18.81
N PHE A 254 1.88 6.52 18.24
CA PHE A 254 2.49 6.30 16.92
C PHE A 254 3.88 5.65 16.97
#